data_AF-A0A958NUY9-F1
#
_entry.id   AF-A0A958NUY9-F1
#
_cell.length_a   1.000
_cell.length_b   1.000
_cell.length_c   1.000
_cell.angle_alpha   90.00
_cell.angle_beta   90.00
_cell.angle_gamma   90.00
#
_symmetry.space_group_name_H-M   'P 1'
#
loop_
_entity.id
_entity.type
_entity.pdbx_description
1 polymer ?
#
loop_
_entity_poly.entity_id
_entity_poly.type
_entity_poly.pdbx_seq_one_letter_code
_entity_poly.pdbx_strand_id
1 'polypeptide(L)'
;KALLVNKLLTKVFDQVGLTLVDFKLEFGTDASGRILLADEFTGDGCRLWDKETGEPLDKDRFRHDLGRVEESYQEVYQRLKRHFEGN
;
A
#
# COMPACT_ATOMS: atom_id res chain seq x y z
N LYS A 1 1.67 -0.87 -17.69
CA LYS A 1 2.07 0.07 -16.61
C LYS A 1 1.73 -0.49 -15.23
N ALA A 2 0.49 -0.94 -14.97
CA ALA A 2 0.09 -1.52 -13.68
C ALA A 2 0.96 -2.68 -13.17
N LEU A 3 1.34 -3.65 -14.03
CA LEU A 3 2.20 -4.78 -13.61
C LEU A 3 3.60 -4.36 -13.14
N LEU A 4 4.14 -3.27 -13.70
CA LEU A 4 5.41 -2.71 -13.24
C LEU A 4 5.24 -2.07 -11.86
N VAL A 5 4.15 -1.32 -11.65
CA VAL A 5 3.80 -0.77 -10.33
C VAL A 5 3.66 -1.89 -9.31
N ASN A 6 2.92 -2.96 -9.64
CA ASN A 6 2.81 -4.16 -8.81
C ASN A 6 4.19 -4.70 -8.43
N LYS A 7 5.06 -4.99 -9.41
CA LYS A 7 6.40 -5.53 -9.16
C LYS A 7 7.22 -4.64 -8.21
N LEU A 8 7.15 -3.32 -8.38
CA LEU A 8 7.88 -2.37 -7.54
C LEU A 8 7.31 -2.30 -6.12
N LEU A 9 6.00 -2.14 -5.99
CA LEU A 9 5.33 -2.02 -4.70
C LEU A 9 5.38 -3.32 -3.90
N THR A 10 5.12 -4.48 -4.53
CA THR A 10 5.25 -5.79 -3.88
C THR A 10 6.64 -5.95 -3.28
N LYS A 11 7.70 -5.55 -4.00
CA LYS A 11 9.06 -5.62 -3.48
C LYS A 11 9.26 -4.74 -2.24
N VAL A 12 8.78 -3.50 -2.26
CA VAL A 12 8.90 -2.58 -1.12
C VAL A 12 8.15 -3.12 0.10
N PHE A 13 6.90 -3.56 -0.08
CA PHE A 13 6.10 -4.09 1.02
C PHE A 13 6.68 -5.39 1.58
N ASP A 14 7.19 -6.27 0.72
CA ASP A 14 7.85 -7.51 1.14
C ASP A 14 9.06 -7.25 2.05
N GLN A 15 9.85 -6.21 1.74
CA GLN A 15 11.03 -5.80 2.52
C GLN A 15 10.68 -5.25 3.91
N VAL A 16 9.42 -4.86 4.14
CA VAL A 16 8.94 -4.35 5.43
C VAL A 16 7.98 -5.30 6.12
N GLY A 17 7.97 -6.57 5.71
CA GLY A 17 7.16 -7.61 6.35
C GLY A 17 5.66 -7.47 6.06
N LEU A 18 5.29 -6.92 4.91
CA LEU A 18 3.91 -6.76 4.48
C LEU A 18 3.65 -7.51 3.17
N THR A 19 2.50 -8.15 3.08
CA THR A 19 1.97 -8.72 1.86
C THR A 19 1.06 -7.70 1.18
N LEU A 20 1.44 -7.24 -0.02
CA LEU A 20 0.56 -6.47 -0.89
C LEU A 20 -0.42 -7.43 -1.58
N VAL A 21 -1.64 -7.51 -1.07
CA VAL A 21 -2.67 -8.43 -1.56
C VAL A 21 -3.24 -7.95 -2.89
N ASP A 22 -3.67 -6.69 -2.93
CA ASP A 22 -4.07 -5.96 -4.13
C ASP A 22 -4.05 -4.44 -3.91
N PHE A 23 -4.29 -3.70 -5.00
CA PHE A 23 -4.42 -2.24 -4.99
C PHE A 23 -5.17 -1.75 -6.22
N LYS A 24 -5.75 -0.55 -6.10
CA LYS A 24 -6.38 0.19 -7.19
C LYS A 24 -5.38 1.23 -7.74
N LEU A 25 -5.34 1.42 -9.05
CA LEU A 25 -4.65 2.54 -9.68
C LEU A 25 -5.61 3.34 -10.55
N GLU A 26 -5.43 4.65 -10.59
CA GLU A 26 -6.05 5.51 -11.59
C GLU A 26 -4.96 6.14 -12.47
N PHE A 27 -5.30 6.33 -13.75
CA PHE A 27 -4.40 6.91 -14.73
C PHE A 27 -5.09 8.09 -15.41
N GLY A 28 -4.33 9.16 -15.60
CA GLY A 28 -4.74 10.32 -16.38
C GLY A 28 -3.83 10.53 -17.58
N THR A 29 -4.15 11.52 -18.40
CA THR A 29 -3.31 11.99 -19.49
C THR A 29 -2.87 13.43 -19.26
N ASP A 30 -1.61 13.74 -19.55
CA ASP A 30 -1.16 15.13 -19.57
C ASP A 30 -1.60 15.86 -20.86
N ALA A 31 -1.27 17.15 -20.97
CA ALA A 31 -1.60 17.98 -22.14
C ALA A 31 -1.00 17.48 -23.47
N SER A 32 0.01 16.61 -23.42
CA SER A 32 0.61 15.97 -24.60
C SER A 32 0.02 14.58 -24.90
N GLY A 33 -0.98 14.14 -24.14
CA GLY A 33 -1.62 12.83 -24.28
C GLY A 33 -0.83 11.67 -23.63
N ARG A 34 0.20 11.95 -22.84
CA ARG A 34 0.98 10.89 -22.18
C ARG A 34 0.22 10.35 -20.97
N ILE A 35 0.10 9.02 -20.89
CA ILE A 35 -0.51 8.33 -19.74
C ILE A 35 0.41 8.42 -18.52
N LEU A 36 -0.09 9.05 -17.46
CA LEU A 36 0.57 9.19 -16.17
C LEU A 36 -0.21 8.43 -15.10
N LEU A 37 0.51 7.87 -14.14
CA LEU A 37 -0.11 7.41 -12.91
C LEU A 37 -0.63 8.64 -12.16
N ALA A 38 -1.88 8.57 -11.71
CA ALA A 38 -2.57 9.66 -11.01
C ALA A 38 -3.09 9.16 -9.65
N ASP A 39 -3.99 9.93 -9.06
CA ASP A 39 -4.60 9.67 -7.74
C ASP A 39 -3.55 9.51 -6.63
N GLU A 40 -3.97 9.00 -5.48
CA GLU A 40 -3.11 8.65 -4.36
C GLU A 40 -2.85 7.14 -4.27
N PHE A 41 -1.75 6.80 -3.59
CA PHE A 41 -1.51 5.44 -3.11
C PHE A 41 -1.49 5.46 -1.58
N THR A 42 -2.59 5.03 -0.96
CA THR A 42 -2.84 5.06 0.49
C THR A 42 -3.34 3.72 1.01
N GLY A 43 -3.38 3.55 2.34
CA GLY A 43 -3.97 2.35 2.99
C GLY A 43 -5.46 2.14 2.69
N ASP A 44 -6.12 3.13 2.08
CA ASP A 44 -7.50 3.02 1.60
C ASP A 44 -7.59 2.42 0.19
N GLY A 45 -6.55 2.64 -0.63
CA GLY A 45 -6.45 2.20 -2.02
C GLY A 45 -5.75 0.85 -2.22
N CYS A 46 -5.32 0.20 -1.14
CA CYS A 46 -4.64 -1.10 -1.19
C CYS A 46 -5.00 -1.99 0.00
N ARG A 47 -4.79 -3.30 -0.17
CA ARG A 47 -4.86 -4.28 0.92
C ARG A 47 -3.45 -4.72 1.30
N LEU A 48 -3.13 -4.53 2.57
CA LEU A 48 -1.81 -4.77 3.15
C LEU A 48 -1.99 -5.64 4.38
N TRP A 49 -1.47 -6.85 4.30
CA TRP A 49 -1.54 -7.80 5.41
C TRP A 49 -0.17 -7.98 6.02
N ASP A 50 -0.11 -8.16 7.33
CA ASP A 50 1.12 -8.58 7.98
C ASP A 50 1.58 -9.93 7.43
N LYS A 51 2.86 -10.03 7.06
CA LYS A 51 3.39 -11.22 6.39
C LYS A 51 3.56 -12.41 7.33
N GLU A 52 3.71 -12.18 8.64
CA GLU A 52 3.90 -13.24 9.63
C GLU A 52 2.56 -13.73 10.18
N THR A 53 1.65 -12.82 10.52
CA THR A 53 0.37 -13.14 11.18
C THR A 53 -0.79 -13.28 10.20
N GLY A 54 -0.68 -12.68 9.01
CA GLY A 54 -1.79 -12.57 8.06
C GLY A 54 -2.86 -11.55 8.48
N GLU A 55 -2.62 -10.75 9.55
CA GLU A 55 -3.58 -9.74 9.99
C GLU A 55 -3.72 -8.60 8.96
N PRO A 56 -4.94 -8.18 8.61
CA PRO A 56 -5.14 -6.98 7.81
C PRO A 56 -4.66 -5.72 8.55
N LEU A 57 -3.89 -4.89 7.87
CA LEU A 57 -3.39 -3.60 8.35
C LEU A 57 -3.91 -2.40 7.53
N ASP A 58 -4.92 -2.66 6.70
CA ASP A 58 -5.54 -1.70 5.80
C ASP A 58 -7.01 -1.42 6.17
N LYS A 59 -7.75 -0.79 5.25
CA LYS A 59 -9.16 -0.42 5.41
C LYS A 59 -10.09 -1.59 5.71
N ASP A 60 -9.71 -2.83 5.41
CA ASP A 60 -10.46 -4.04 5.80
C ASP A 60 -10.67 -4.12 7.33
N ARG A 61 -9.79 -3.51 8.14
CA ARG A 61 -10.02 -3.40 9.59
C ARG A 61 -11.28 -2.61 9.94
N PHE A 62 -11.56 -1.56 9.19
CA PHE A 62 -12.80 -0.79 9.34
C PHE A 62 -13.99 -1.54 8.72
N ARG A 63 -13.83 -2.11 7.51
CA ARG A 63 -14.92 -2.82 6.81
C ARG A 63 -15.46 -4.03 7.58
N HIS A 64 -14.62 -4.65 8.40
CA HIS A 64 -14.93 -5.87 9.15
C HIS A 64 -14.93 -5.66 10.67
N ASP A 65 -14.98 -4.41 11.15
CA ASP A 65 -15.06 -4.08 12.58
C ASP A 65 -13.95 -4.72 13.44
N LEU A 66 -12.73 -4.85 12.88
CA LEU A 66 -11.57 -5.48 13.54
C LEU A 66 -10.84 -4.58 14.56
N GLY A 67 -11.31 -3.34 14.73
CA GLY A 67 -10.69 -2.32 15.57
C GLY A 67 -9.27 -1.96 15.13
N ARG A 68 -8.56 -1.16 15.95
CA ARG A 68 -7.16 -0.74 15.72
C ARG A 68 -6.88 -0.12 14.34
N VAL A 69 -7.85 0.61 13.77
CA VAL A 69 -7.75 1.13 12.39
C VAL A 69 -6.60 2.13 12.29
N GLU A 70 -6.58 3.15 13.16
CA GLU A 70 -5.53 4.17 13.14
C GLU A 70 -4.15 3.54 13.42
N GLU A 71 -4.08 2.67 14.41
CA GLU A 71 -2.83 2.01 14.84
C GLU A 71 -2.24 1.16 13.73
N SER A 72 -3.06 0.47 12.92
CA SER A 72 -2.57 -0.29 11.77
C SER A 72 -2.02 0.61 10.68
N TYR A 73 -2.62 1.78 10.42
CA TYR A 73 -2.08 2.73 9.46
C TYR A 73 -0.78 3.35 9.96
N GLN A 74 -0.71 3.69 11.25
CA GLN A 74 0.54 4.13 11.90
C GLN A 74 1.62 3.05 11.81
N GLU A 75 1.27 1.78 12.02
CA GLU A 75 2.21 0.67 11.92
C GLU A 75 2.80 0.53 10.51
N VAL A 76 1.96 0.55 9.47
CA VAL A 76 2.41 0.56 8.07
C VAL A 76 3.33 1.75 7.80
N TYR A 77 2.95 2.94 8.26
CA TYR A 77 3.78 4.14 8.16
C TYR A 77 5.15 3.96 8.84
N GLN A 78 5.21 3.47 10.08
CA GLN A 78 6.47 3.28 10.81
C GLN A 78 7.37 2.22 10.17
N ARG A 79 6.79 1.19 9.56
CA ARG A 79 7.53 0.17 8.80
C ARG A 79 8.17 0.77 7.54
N LEU A 80 7.40 1.52 6.75
CA LEU A 80 7.90 2.21 5.56
C LEU A 80 8.92 3.30 5.90
N LYS A 81 8.64 4.11 6.93
CA LYS A 81 9.52 5.18 7.41
C LYS A 81 10.90 4.62 7.76
N ARG A 82 10.94 3.57 8.59
CA ARG A 82 12.21 2.90 8.95
C ARG A 82 12.97 2.37 7.74
N HIS A 83 12.26 1.84 6.73
CA HIS A 83 12.88 1.32 5.52
C HIS A 83 13.51 2.41 4.64
N PHE A 84 12.88 3.58 4.53
CA PHE A 84 13.37 4.67 3.68
C PHE A 84 14.32 5.64 4.39
N GLU A 85 14.17 5.85 5.70
CA GLU A 85 15.02 6.74 6.49
C GLU A 85 16.19 6.02 7.17
N GLY A 86 16.12 4.70 7.31
CA GLY A 86 17.13 3.87 7.98
C GLY A 86 18.25 3.34 7.08
N ASN A 87 18.36 3.85 5.85
CA ASN A 87 19.44 3.55 4.88
C ASN A 87 20.34 4.76 4.67
#